data_AF-A0AA39VLR0-F1
#
_entry.id   AF-A0AA39VLR0-F1
#
_cell.length_a   1.000
_cell.length_b   1.000
_cell.length_c   1.000
_cell.angle_alpha   90.00
_cell.angle_beta   90.00
_cell.angle_gamma   90.00
#
_symmetry.space_group_name_H-M   'P 1'
#
loop_
_entity.id
_entity.type
_entity.pdbx_description
1 polymer ?
#
loop_
_entity_poly.entity_id
_entity_poly.type
_entity_poly.pdbx_seq_one_letter_code
_entity_poly.pdbx_strand_id
1 'polypeptide(L)'
;MKTETFSKGAVVVFLFLCLSLSSSSSSSSTPLLNQDFTQSAATRTLKEVKEDVHEIHCSRERSRGAWTIIQEYLMPFVEKERYRISTRCRLHPDNDVYRDQEQNKFHKGANEWKCGYCKKKFYEEKYLDRHFDNRHYNLLNESHGRCLADLCGALHCDLVLDIVQRKTKCNPAAAARNKHLCESLAHSCFPVNEGPSAGRLHELFLRQFCDAHTCTGNQKPFSRGHRKQISIPYLAISI
;
A
#
# COMPACT_ATOMS: atom_id res chain seq x y z
N MET A 1 -7.69 -9.25 57.14
CA MET A 1 -7.00 -8.03 57.61
C MET A 1 -6.35 -7.41 56.37
N LYS A 2 -6.98 -6.42 55.72
CA LYS A 2 -6.67 -4.96 55.76
C LYS A 2 -5.14 -4.72 55.75
N THR A 3 -4.56 -4.05 54.75
CA THR A 3 -4.81 -2.64 54.40
C THR A 3 -4.51 -2.29 52.95
N GLU A 4 -5.33 -1.38 52.41
CA GLU A 4 -5.13 -0.62 51.17
C GLU A 4 -4.06 0.47 51.29
N THR A 5 -3.45 0.87 50.18
CA THR A 5 -3.11 2.28 49.92
C THR A 5 -3.29 2.59 48.43
N PHE A 6 -3.91 3.74 48.18
CA PHE A 6 -4.47 4.21 46.93
C PHE A 6 -3.79 5.56 46.61
N SER A 7 -3.27 5.74 45.40
CA SER A 7 -2.67 7.00 44.95
C SER A 7 -3.32 7.46 43.64
N LYS A 8 -3.91 8.65 43.66
CA LYS A 8 -4.59 9.36 42.57
C LYS A 8 -3.60 10.30 41.88
N GLY A 9 -3.66 10.38 40.55
CA GLY A 9 -2.92 11.36 39.76
C GLY A 9 -3.66 11.77 38.48
N ALA A 10 -4.43 12.85 38.60
CA ALA A 10 -4.90 13.83 37.60
C ALA A 10 -5.29 13.38 36.17
N VAL A 11 -6.60 13.42 35.89
CA VAL A 11 -7.19 13.54 34.55
C VAL A 11 -7.56 15.01 34.33
N VAL A 12 -6.96 15.65 33.32
CA VAL A 12 -7.26 17.05 32.94
C VAL A 12 -8.32 17.03 31.84
N VAL A 13 -9.53 17.52 32.16
CA VAL A 13 -10.66 17.68 31.23
C VAL A 13 -10.72 19.15 30.81
N PHE A 14 -10.52 19.44 29.51
CA PHE A 14 -10.73 20.77 28.95
C PHE A 14 -12.21 20.96 28.58
N LEU A 15 -12.91 21.84 29.30
CA LEU A 15 -14.24 22.34 28.96
C LEU A 15 -14.11 23.70 28.26
N PHE A 16 -14.44 23.77 26.97
CA PHE A 16 -14.59 25.04 26.24
C PHE A 16 -16.02 25.56 26.42
N LEU A 17 -16.17 26.72 27.06
CA LEU A 17 -17.44 27.45 27.17
C LEU A 17 -17.62 28.39 25.96
N CYS A 18 -18.74 28.24 25.26
CA CYS A 18 -19.23 29.19 24.26
C CYS A 18 -19.87 30.40 24.94
N LEU A 19 -19.42 31.62 24.60
CA LEU A 19 -20.08 32.87 24.96
C LEU A 19 -20.55 33.57 23.68
N SER A 20 -21.85 33.52 23.46
CA SER A 20 -22.60 34.36 22.53
C SER A 20 -22.96 35.68 23.22
N LEU A 21 -22.66 36.82 22.58
CA LEU A 21 -23.26 38.09 22.94
C LEU A 21 -23.61 38.88 21.67
N SER A 22 -24.92 38.97 21.42
CA SER A 22 -25.55 39.87 20.46
C SER A 22 -25.70 41.25 21.10
N SER A 23 -25.51 42.32 20.34
CA SER A 23 -26.02 43.64 20.71
C SER A 23 -26.40 44.40 19.43
N SER A 24 -27.69 44.70 19.32
CA SER A 24 -28.32 45.50 18.29
C SER A 24 -28.34 46.97 18.69
N SER A 25 -28.16 47.88 17.74
CA SER A 25 -28.62 49.28 17.84
C SER A 25 -28.89 49.84 16.44
N SER A 26 -30.16 50.16 16.20
CA SER A 26 -30.78 50.95 15.12
C SER A 26 -30.20 52.39 15.08
N SER A 27 -30.31 53.26 14.06
CA SER A 27 -31.16 53.44 12.87
C SER A 27 -30.67 54.72 12.16
N SER A 28 -30.81 54.87 10.83
CA SER A 28 -31.04 56.15 10.12
C SER A 28 -31.40 55.95 8.64
N SER A 29 -32.17 56.89 8.09
CA SER A 29 -33.11 56.79 6.97
C SER A 29 -32.54 57.10 5.55
N THR A 30 -33.32 56.72 4.54
CA THR A 30 -33.29 56.87 3.05
C THR A 30 -33.15 58.32 2.51
N PRO A 31 -32.97 58.66 1.18
CA PRO A 31 -33.43 57.95 -0.04
C PRO A 31 -32.62 58.03 -1.39
N LEU A 32 -32.96 57.09 -2.29
CA LEU A 32 -33.18 57.12 -3.75
C LEU A 32 -32.33 57.99 -4.72
N LEU A 33 -31.73 57.33 -5.74
CA LEU A 33 -31.90 57.72 -7.15
C LEU A 33 -31.65 56.52 -8.09
N ASN A 34 -32.67 56.22 -8.90
CA ASN A 34 -32.69 55.22 -9.97
C ASN A 34 -31.73 55.56 -11.12
N GLN A 35 -31.13 54.53 -11.71
CA GLN A 35 -31.12 54.38 -13.17
C GLN A 35 -31.03 52.91 -13.57
N ASP A 36 -32.06 52.49 -14.30
CA ASP A 36 -32.31 51.19 -14.90
C ASP A 36 -31.83 51.23 -16.36
N PHE A 37 -31.15 50.19 -16.86
CA PHE A 37 -31.34 49.67 -18.23
C PHE A 37 -30.58 48.33 -18.48
N THR A 38 -31.37 47.24 -18.49
CA THR A 38 -31.38 46.07 -19.41
C THR A 38 -30.20 45.09 -19.55
N GLN A 39 -30.51 43.85 -19.14
CA GLN A 39 -30.63 42.63 -19.97
C GLN A 39 -29.35 42.00 -20.56
N SER A 40 -28.99 40.81 -20.06
CA SER A 40 -29.11 39.56 -20.84
C SER A 40 -28.72 38.32 -20.02
N ALA A 41 -29.47 37.25 -20.25
CA ALA A 41 -29.42 35.97 -19.59
C ALA A 41 -28.18 35.15 -19.96
N ALA A 42 -27.60 34.48 -18.97
CA ALA A 42 -26.94 33.19 -19.16
C ALA A 42 -26.83 32.49 -17.80
N THR A 43 -27.84 31.67 -17.50
CA THR A 43 -27.76 30.61 -16.49
C THR A 43 -26.55 29.74 -16.80
N ARG A 44 -25.42 29.98 -16.12
CA ARG A 44 -24.29 29.06 -16.16
C ARG A 44 -24.62 27.91 -15.20
N THR A 45 -25.19 26.88 -15.80
CA THR A 45 -25.32 25.54 -15.23
C THR A 45 -24.02 25.16 -14.55
N LEU A 46 -24.13 24.82 -13.27
CA LEU A 46 -23.11 24.20 -12.43
C LEU A 46 -22.45 23.07 -13.23
N LYS A 47 -21.19 23.23 -13.61
CA LYS A 47 -20.41 22.14 -14.15
C LYS A 47 -20.17 21.19 -12.99
N GLU A 48 -20.91 20.08 -12.96
CA GLU A 48 -20.60 18.93 -12.11
C GLU A 48 -19.09 18.69 -12.18
N VAL A 49 -18.41 18.89 -11.06
CA VAL A 49 -17.12 18.27 -10.82
C VAL A 49 -17.44 16.80 -10.68
N LYS A 50 -17.41 16.09 -11.80
CA LYS A 50 -17.36 14.64 -11.82
C LYS A 50 -16.11 14.28 -11.03
N GLU A 51 -16.26 13.84 -9.79
CA GLU A 51 -15.20 13.15 -9.06
C GLU A 51 -14.72 12.04 -10.00
N ASP A 52 -13.53 12.25 -10.55
CA ASP A 52 -12.82 11.27 -11.35
C ASP A 52 -12.48 10.14 -10.39
N VAL A 53 -13.34 9.11 -10.33
CA VAL A 53 -13.06 7.88 -9.60
C VAL A 53 -11.77 7.36 -10.19
N HIS A 54 -10.68 7.52 -9.45
CA HIS A 54 -9.35 7.20 -9.92
C HIS A 54 -9.23 5.68 -10.00
N GLU A 55 -9.47 5.13 -11.20
CA GLU A 55 -9.44 3.69 -11.41
C GLU A 55 -8.01 3.17 -11.19
N ILE A 56 -7.80 2.42 -10.10
CA ILE A 56 -6.52 1.75 -9.82
C ILE A 56 -6.27 0.68 -10.90
N HIS A 57 -5.39 0.99 -11.85
CA HIS A 57 -4.86 0.00 -12.80
C HIS A 57 -3.69 -0.79 -12.19
N CYS A 58 -4.01 -1.75 -11.32
CA CYS A 58 -3.02 -2.63 -10.71
C CYS A 58 -3.37 -4.11 -10.91
N SER A 59 -2.42 -4.93 -11.35
CA SER A 59 -2.63 -6.38 -11.45
C SER A 59 -2.47 -7.03 -10.08
N ARG A 60 -3.59 -7.45 -9.48
CA ARG A 60 -3.62 -8.11 -8.15
C ARG A 60 -2.72 -9.34 -8.09
N GLU A 61 -2.82 -10.24 -9.06
CA GLU A 61 -2.01 -11.47 -9.11
C GLU A 61 -0.51 -11.16 -9.16
N ARG A 62 -0.09 -10.20 -9.99
CA ARG A 62 1.32 -9.78 -10.05
C ARG A 62 1.76 -9.08 -8.76
N SER A 63 0.89 -8.27 -8.15
CA SER A 63 1.15 -7.63 -6.85
C SER A 63 1.37 -8.69 -5.76
N ARG A 64 0.54 -9.75 -5.74
CA ARG A 64 0.71 -10.92 -4.86
C ARG A 64 2.05 -11.61 -5.10
N GLY A 65 2.43 -11.85 -6.35
CA GLY A 65 3.73 -12.43 -6.70
C GLY A 65 4.92 -11.57 -6.22
N ALA A 66 4.85 -10.25 -6.41
CA ALA A 66 5.85 -9.32 -5.91
C ALA A 66 5.96 -9.39 -4.38
N TRP A 67 4.82 -9.45 -3.70
CA TRP A 67 4.77 -9.56 -2.26
C TRP A 67 5.37 -10.88 -1.73
N THR A 68 5.05 -12.00 -2.36
CA THR A 68 5.65 -13.32 -2.04
C THR A 68 7.17 -13.25 -2.13
N ILE A 69 7.69 -12.64 -3.21
CA ILE A 69 9.14 -12.47 -3.36
C ILE A 69 9.74 -11.62 -2.24
N ILE A 70 9.11 -10.49 -1.90
CA ILE A 70 9.55 -9.63 -0.78
C ILE A 70 9.58 -10.44 0.52
N GLN A 71 8.52 -11.20 0.82
CA GLN A 71 8.43 -12.00 2.03
C GLN A 71 9.47 -13.12 2.10
N GLU A 72 9.69 -13.85 1.01
CA GLU A 72 10.56 -15.04 1.03
C GLU A 72 12.04 -14.70 0.89
N TYR A 73 12.36 -13.65 0.13
CA TYR A 73 13.73 -13.36 -0.27
C TYR A 73 14.30 -12.09 0.36
N LEU A 74 13.48 -11.14 0.83
CA LEU A 74 13.97 -9.89 1.43
C LEU A 74 13.74 -9.85 2.95
N MET A 75 12.51 -10.05 3.40
CA MET A 75 12.12 -9.86 4.81
C MET A 75 12.96 -10.66 5.82
N PRO A 76 13.39 -11.91 5.57
CA PRO A 76 14.21 -12.65 6.52
C PRO A 76 15.52 -11.93 6.86
N PHE A 77 16.06 -11.15 5.92
CA PHE A 77 17.28 -10.36 6.14
C PHE A 77 16.96 -9.04 6.82
N VAL A 78 15.88 -8.37 6.44
CA VAL A 78 15.40 -7.13 7.09
C VAL A 78 15.16 -7.36 8.58
N GLU A 79 14.48 -8.45 8.92
CA GLU A 79 14.20 -8.86 10.30
C GLU A 79 15.47 -9.22 11.06
N LYS A 80 16.39 -9.97 10.43
CA LYS A 80 17.69 -10.32 11.01
C LYS A 80 18.51 -9.07 11.36
N GLU A 81 18.47 -8.07 10.50
CA GLU A 81 19.16 -6.79 10.68
C GLU A 81 18.40 -5.83 11.62
N ARG A 82 17.21 -6.24 12.11
CA ARG A 82 16.29 -5.43 12.92
C ARG A 82 16.00 -4.06 12.30
N TYR A 83 15.97 -4.02 10.97
CA TYR A 83 15.80 -2.79 10.21
C TYR A 83 14.33 -2.46 10.04
N ARG A 84 13.99 -1.18 10.20
CA ARG A 84 12.64 -0.67 9.93
C ARG A 84 12.63 -0.03 8.55
N ILE A 85 11.92 -0.63 7.62
CA ILE A 85 11.72 -0.04 6.29
C ILE A 85 10.96 1.27 6.48
N SER A 86 11.41 2.34 5.82
CA SER A 86 10.73 3.65 5.87
C SER A 86 9.36 3.58 5.18
N THR A 87 8.37 4.29 5.70
CA THR A 87 7.05 4.45 5.04
C THR A 87 7.15 5.15 3.69
N ARG A 88 8.28 5.81 3.38
CA ARG A 88 8.55 6.38 2.05
C ARG A 88 9.02 5.35 1.02
N CYS A 89 9.51 4.18 1.47
CA CYS A 89 10.00 3.12 0.59
C CYS A 89 8.83 2.43 -0.11
N ARG A 90 8.97 2.17 -1.42
CA ARG A 90 7.94 1.48 -2.21
C ARG A 90 7.70 0.03 -1.79
N LEU A 91 8.66 -0.60 -1.13
CA LEU A 91 8.58 -1.97 -0.59
C LEU A 91 7.97 -2.01 0.82
N HIS A 92 7.58 -0.86 1.39
CA HIS A 92 6.96 -0.85 2.72
C HIS A 92 5.62 -1.62 2.67
N PRO A 93 5.34 -2.51 3.65
CA PRO A 93 4.12 -3.32 3.67
C PRO A 93 2.83 -2.49 3.55
N ASP A 94 2.77 -1.36 4.25
CA ASP A 94 1.59 -0.49 4.28
C ASP A 94 1.38 0.31 2.98
N ASN A 95 2.37 0.29 2.08
CA ASN A 95 2.26 0.96 0.79
C ASN A 95 1.71 0.02 -0.29
N ASP A 96 1.44 -1.26 -0.02
CA ASP A 96 0.80 -2.15 -1.00
C ASP A 96 -0.71 -1.91 -1.05
N VAL A 97 -1.20 -1.49 -2.21
CA VAL A 97 -2.62 -1.16 -2.42
C VAL A 97 -3.57 -2.32 -2.09
N TYR A 98 -3.14 -3.57 -2.30
CA TYR A 98 -3.96 -4.76 -2.02
C TYR A 98 -3.71 -5.38 -0.65
N ARG A 99 -2.81 -4.80 0.16
CA ARG A 99 -2.30 -5.40 1.40
C ARG A 99 -3.41 -5.86 2.33
N ASP A 100 -4.32 -4.95 2.66
CA ASP A 100 -5.43 -5.20 3.57
C ASP A 100 -6.36 -6.29 3.05
N GLN A 101 -6.69 -6.25 1.75
CA GLN A 101 -7.56 -7.26 1.14
C GLN A 101 -6.93 -8.65 1.12
N GLU A 102 -5.63 -8.75 0.81
CA GLU A 102 -4.91 -10.03 0.85
C GLU A 102 -4.82 -10.59 2.28
N GLN A 103 -4.67 -9.73 3.31
CA GLN A 103 -4.72 -10.13 4.72
C GLN A 103 -6.13 -10.55 5.19
N ASN A 104 -7.18 -10.11 4.47
CA ASN A 104 -8.57 -10.47 4.72
C ASN A 104 -9.03 -11.69 3.90
N LYS A 105 -8.11 -12.49 3.40
CA LYS A 105 -8.42 -13.82 2.83
C LYS A 105 -8.19 -14.91 3.85
N PHE A 106 -9.21 -15.71 4.09
CA PHE A 106 -9.10 -16.86 4.98
C PHE A 106 -9.31 -18.15 4.20
N HIS A 107 -8.26 -18.98 4.12
CA HIS A 107 -8.34 -20.33 3.57
C HIS A 107 -8.59 -21.32 4.71
N LYS A 108 -9.79 -21.89 4.78
CA LYS A 108 -10.25 -22.73 5.91
C LYS A 108 -10.22 -24.23 5.64
N GLY A 109 -9.90 -24.65 4.42
CA GLY A 109 -9.80 -26.06 3.99
C GLY A 109 -9.60 -26.14 2.48
N ALA A 110 -9.45 -27.36 1.93
CA ALA A 110 -9.00 -27.59 0.54
C ALA A 110 -9.72 -26.77 -0.55
N ASN A 111 -11.01 -26.45 -0.35
CA ASN A 111 -11.84 -25.69 -1.30
C ASN A 111 -12.73 -24.67 -0.58
N GLU A 112 -12.27 -24.07 0.52
CA GLU A 112 -13.06 -23.05 1.24
C GLU A 112 -12.23 -21.79 1.50
N TRP A 113 -12.53 -20.77 0.70
CA TRP A 113 -12.05 -19.40 0.85
C TRP A 113 -13.13 -18.54 1.48
N LYS A 114 -12.76 -17.66 2.40
CA LYS A 114 -13.70 -16.79 3.11
C LYS A 114 -13.22 -15.34 3.09
N CYS A 115 -14.13 -14.43 2.75
CA CYS A 115 -13.92 -13.00 2.86
C CYS A 115 -13.86 -12.55 4.32
N GLY A 116 -12.83 -11.81 4.69
CA GLY A 116 -12.64 -11.26 6.03
C GLY A 116 -13.64 -10.18 6.41
N TYR A 117 -14.08 -9.37 5.44
CA TYR A 117 -14.99 -8.26 5.69
C TYR A 117 -16.44 -8.72 5.91
N CYS A 118 -17.01 -9.45 4.94
CA CYS A 118 -18.43 -9.82 4.94
C CYS A 118 -18.70 -11.30 5.24
N LYS A 119 -17.65 -12.10 5.49
CA LYS A 119 -17.72 -13.52 5.85
C LYS A 119 -18.31 -14.45 4.77
N LYS A 120 -18.57 -13.96 3.55
CA LYS A 120 -18.99 -14.77 2.39
C LYS A 120 -17.92 -15.81 2.04
N LYS A 121 -18.38 -17.00 1.65
CA LYS A 121 -17.55 -18.15 1.29
C LYS A 121 -17.47 -18.33 -0.23
N PHE A 122 -16.35 -18.86 -0.68
CA PHE A 122 -16.01 -19.11 -2.08
C PHE A 122 -15.25 -20.43 -2.17
N TYR A 123 -15.36 -21.10 -3.30
CA TYR A 123 -14.74 -22.41 -3.48
C TYR A 123 -13.28 -22.30 -3.99
N GLU A 124 -12.95 -21.24 -4.72
CA GLU A 124 -11.59 -20.93 -5.18
C GLU A 124 -11.23 -19.46 -4.89
N GLU A 125 -9.93 -19.18 -4.76
CA GLU A 125 -9.40 -17.85 -4.49
C GLU A 125 -9.83 -16.82 -5.54
N LYS A 126 -9.84 -17.20 -6.82
CA LYS A 126 -10.21 -16.29 -7.93
C LYS A 126 -11.61 -15.69 -7.81
N TYR A 127 -12.54 -16.41 -7.17
CA TYR A 127 -13.89 -15.89 -6.92
C TYR A 127 -13.94 -14.96 -5.72
N LEU A 128 -13.06 -15.16 -4.74
CA LEU A 128 -12.86 -14.22 -3.64
C LEU A 128 -12.20 -12.93 -4.14
N ASP A 129 -11.20 -13.03 -5.01
CA ASP A 129 -10.56 -11.88 -5.67
C ASP A 129 -11.58 -11.04 -6.43
N ARG A 130 -12.36 -11.68 -7.31
CA ARG A 130 -13.46 -11.00 -8.03
C ARG A 130 -14.49 -10.39 -7.09
N HIS A 131 -14.74 -11.02 -5.95
CA HIS A 131 -15.63 -10.45 -4.93
C HIS A 131 -15.04 -9.19 -4.30
N PHE A 132 -13.74 -9.14 -4.03
CA PHE A 132 -13.09 -7.91 -3.56
C PHE A 132 -13.21 -6.78 -4.57
N ASP A 133 -12.93 -7.07 -5.85
CA ASP A 133 -13.00 -6.06 -6.91
C ASP A 133 -14.42 -5.49 -7.07
N ASN A 134 -15.46 -6.31 -6.86
CA ASN A 134 -16.85 -5.89 -7.07
C ASN A 134 -17.53 -5.30 -5.82
N ARG A 135 -17.11 -5.70 -4.61
CA ARG A 135 -17.87 -5.43 -3.36
C ARG A 135 -17.07 -4.72 -2.28
N HIS A 136 -15.74 -4.67 -2.42
CA HIS A 136 -14.83 -4.10 -1.45
C HIS A 136 -13.76 -3.21 -2.11
N TYR A 137 -13.99 -2.76 -3.35
CA TYR A 137 -13.09 -1.84 -4.05
C TYR A 137 -12.84 -0.56 -3.24
N ASN A 138 -13.89 -0.04 -2.62
CA ASN A 138 -13.86 1.17 -1.78
C ASN A 138 -13.02 1.03 -0.49
N LEU A 139 -12.50 -0.15 -0.18
CA LEU A 139 -11.59 -0.38 0.95
C LEU A 139 -10.10 -0.29 0.53
N LEU A 140 -9.81 -0.09 -0.76
CA LEU A 140 -8.45 0.15 -1.22
C LEU A 140 -7.99 1.53 -0.76
N ASN A 141 -6.77 1.62 -0.24
CA ASN A 141 -6.17 2.89 0.13
C ASN A 141 -5.65 3.61 -1.12
N GLU A 142 -6.55 4.28 -1.85
CA GLU A 142 -6.21 5.00 -3.09
C GLU A 142 -5.22 6.16 -2.86
N SER A 143 -5.25 6.79 -1.69
CA SER A 143 -4.43 7.98 -1.39
C SER A 143 -2.95 7.70 -1.20
N HIS A 144 -2.60 6.50 -0.72
CA HIS A 144 -1.24 6.15 -0.34
C HIS A 144 -0.77 4.78 -0.88
N GLY A 145 -1.69 3.96 -1.36
CA GLY A 145 -1.41 2.66 -1.94
C GLY A 145 -0.63 2.77 -3.24
N ARG A 146 0.39 1.93 -3.36
CA ARG A 146 1.23 1.77 -4.55
C ARG A 146 1.01 0.37 -5.10
N CYS A 147 0.97 0.26 -6.41
CA CYS A 147 0.89 -1.04 -7.07
C CYS A 147 2.26 -1.74 -6.99
N LEU A 148 2.35 -2.86 -6.25
CA LEU A 148 3.60 -3.64 -6.23
C LEU A 148 3.86 -4.36 -7.56
N ALA A 149 2.84 -4.57 -8.39
CA ALA A 149 3.02 -5.15 -9.73
C ALA A 149 3.95 -4.30 -10.61
N ASP A 150 4.02 -2.98 -10.39
CA ASP A 150 4.95 -2.08 -11.09
C ASP A 150 6.42 -2.40 -10.78
N LEU A 151 6.68 -3.10 -9.67
CA LEU A 151 8.01 -3.51 -9.24
C LEU A 151 8.39 -4.88 -9.80
N CYS A 152 7.49 -5.59 -10.48
CA CYS A 152 7.73 -6.97 -10.90
C CYS A 152 8.92 -7.12 -11.85
N GLY A 153 9.17 -6.13 -12.70
CA GLY A 153 10.35 -6.12 -13.55
C GLY A 153 11.64 -6.11 -12.72
N ALA A 154 11.70 -5.35 -11.62
CA ALA A 154 12.86 -5.28 -10.74
C ALA A 154 12.97 -6.49 -9.80
N LEU A 155 11.83 -7.02 -9.34
CA LEU A 155 11.75 -8.11 -8.36
C LEU A 155 11.75 -9.52 -8.97
N HIS A 156 11.70 -9.66 -10.30
CA HIS A 156 11.62 -10.96 -11.00
C HIS A 156 10.36 -11.77 -10.66
N CYS A 157 9.18 -11.13 -10.58
CA CYS A 157 7.90 -11.81 -10.27
C CYS A 157 7.60 -13.03 -11.13
N ASP A 158 8.02 -13.01 -12.40
CA ASP A 158 7.73 -14.07 -13.36
C ASP A 158 8.38 -15.42 -12.97
N LEU A 159 9.30 -15.43 -11.99
CA LEU A 159 9.86 -16.64 -11.39
C LEU A 159 8.88 -17.38 -10.46
N VAL A 160 7.97 -16.65 -9.83
CA VAL A 160 7.04 -17.20 -8.82
C VAL A 160 5.64 -17.37 -9.39
N LEU A 161 5.26 -16.61 -10.41
CA LEU A 161 3.90 -16.61 -10.97
C LEU A 161 3.56 -17.82 -11.86
N ASP A 162 4.35 -18.91 -11.86
CA ASP A 162 4.19 -20.08 -12.74
C ASP A 162 3.97 -19.76 -14.23
N ILE A 163 4.31 -18.53 -14.65
CA ILE A 163 4.33 -18.14 -16.05
C ILE A 163 5.50 -18.91 -16.64
N VAL A 164 5.18 -20.03 -17.29
CA VAL A 164 6.12 -20.87 -18.05
C VAL A 164 7.11 -19.92 -18.71
N GLN A 165 8.35 -19.95 -18.24
CA GLN A 165 9.44 -19.19 -18.82
C GLN A 165 9.66 -19.74 -20.22
N ARG A 166 8.80 -19.33 -21.17
CA ARG A 166 9.11 -19.43 -22.58
C ARG A 166 10.38 -18.61 -22.69
N LYS A 167 11.50 -19.29 -22.91
CA LYS A 167 12.82 -18.70 -23.04
C LYS A 167 12.76 -17.73 -24.21
N THR A 168 12.35 -16.51 -23.93
CA THR A 168 12.34 -15.42 -24.89
C THR A 168 13.76 -14.88 -24.95
N LYS A 169 14.15 -14.41 -26.13
CA LYS A 169 15.45 -13.77 -26.30
C LYS A 169 15.53 -12.58 -25.36
N CYS A 170 16.63 -12.47 -24.61
CA CYS A 170 16.84 -11.34 -23.70
C CYS A 170 16.68 -10.01 -24.45
N ASN A 171 15.95 -9.07 -23.83
CA ASN A 171 15.84 -7.70 -24.30
C ASN A 171 16.79 -6.81 -23.47
N PRO A 172 17.91 -6.31 -24.05
CA PRO A 172 18.88 -5.51 -23.32
C PRO A 172 18.30 -4.22 -22.73
N ALA A 173 17.36 -3.59 -23.43
CA ALA A 173 16.72 -2.37 -22.95
C ALA A 173 15.81 -2.64 -21.75
N ALA A 174 15.09 -3.77 -21.75
CA ALA A 174 14.27 -4.17 -20.60
C ALA A 174 15.15 -4.52 -19.39
N ALA A 175 16.24 -5.26 -19.60
CA ALA A 175 17.19 -5.59 -18.55
C ALA A 175 17.79 -4.32 -17.92
N ALA A 176 18.24 -3.36 -18.73
CA ALA A 176 18.77 -2.09 -18.22
C ALA A 176 17.73 -1.29 -17.42
N ARG A 177 16.49 -1.16 -17.91
CA ARG A 177 15.42 -0.47 -17.19
C ARG A 177 15.10 -1.14 -15.85
N ASN A 178 14.97 -2.46 -15.83
CA ASN A 178 14.68 -3.21 -14.61
C ASN A 178 15.83 -3.12 -13.61
N LYS A 179 17.09 -3.13 -14.09
CA LYS A 179 18.27 -2.91 -13.26
C LYS A 179 18.22 -1.54 -12.57
N HIS A 180 18.00 -0.46 -13.32
CA HIS A 180 17.91 0.89 -12.74
C HIS A 180 16.76 1.03 -11.75
N LEU A 181 15.60 0.46 -12.06
CA LEU A 181 14.48 0.43 -11.12
C LEU A 181 14.87 -0.31 -9.82
N CYS A 182 15.54 -1.45 -9.94
CA CYS A 182 16.02 -2.23 -8.80
C CYS A 182 17.04 -1.48 -7.95
N GLU A 183 18.02 -0.83 -8.57
CA GLU A 183 19.03 0.00 -7.87
C GLU A 183 18.37 1.18 -7.16
N SER A 184 17.40 1.85 -7.80
CA SER A 184 16.63 2.93 -7.19
C SER A 184 15.85 2.48 -5.94
N LEU A 185 15.30 1.26 -5.95
CA LEU A 185 14.70 0.66 -4.75
C LEU A 185 15.75 0.45 -3.65
N ALA A 186 16.93 -0.07 -3.98
CA ALA A 186 18.00 -0.26 -3.01
C ALA A 186 18.40 1.07 -2.34
N HIS A 187 18.57 2.13 -3.14
CA HIS A 187 18.95 3.45 -2.64
C HIS A 187 17.86 4.10 -1.78
N SER A 188 16.59 3.97 -2.17
CA SER A 188 15.47 4.62 -1.46
C SER A 188 14.99 3.84 -0.23
N CYS A 189 15.12 2.51 -0.23
CA CYS A 189 14.64 1.66 0.85
C CYS A 189 15.73 1.32 1.88
N PHE A 190 16.98 1.25 1.43
CA PHE A 190 18.15 0.91 2.25
C PHE A 190 19.29 1.92 2.00
N PRO A 191 19.11 3.20 2.36
CA PRO A 191 20.12 4.22 2.15
C PRO A 191 21.35 3.98 3.04
N VAL A 192 22.53 3.88 2.42
CA VAL A 192 23.79 3.48 3.09
C VAL A 192 24.24 4.43 4.20
N ASN A 193 23.76 5.68 4.18
CA ASN A 193 24.02 6.71 5.19
C ASN A 193 23.14 6.58 6.45
N GLU A 194 22.14 5.69 6.46
CA GLU A 194 21.30 5.41 7.64
C GLU A 194 21.89 4.30 8.55
N GLY A 195 23.18 3.99 8.37
CA GLY A 195 23.96 3.16 9.29
C GLY A 195 24.29 1.75 8.76
N PRO A 196 25.03 0.95 9.55
CA PRO A 196 25.60 -0.31 9.07
C PRO A 196 24.56 -1.35 8.63
N SER A 197 23.41 -1.43 9.31
CA SER A 197 22.34 -2.35 8.94
C SER A 197 21.74 -1.98 7.57
N ALA A 198 21.50 -0.69 7.33
CA ALA A 198 21.02 -0.20 6.04
C ALA A 198 22.04 -0.50 4.93
N GLY A 199 23.34 -0.28 5.19
CA GLY A 199 24.42 -0.62 4.25
C GLY A 199 24.47 -2.11 3.89
N ARG A 200 24.35 -3.01 4.88
CA ARG A 200 24.30 -4.47 4.62
C ARG A 200 23.07 -4.88 3.80
N LEU A 201 21.91 -4.31 4.10
CA LEU A 201 20.67 -4.57 3.35
C LEU A 201 20.73 -4.00 1.93
N HIS A 202 21.36 -2.84 1.75
CA HIS A 202 21.60 -2.24 0.45
C HIS A 202 22.41 -3.17 -0.45
N GLU A 203 23.57 -3.63 0.04
CA GLU A 203 24.42 -4.56 -0.69
C GLU A 203 23.70 -5.88 -0.96
N LEU A 204 23.01 -6.43 0.06
CA LEU A 204 22.20 -7.64 -0.10
C LEU A 204 21.16 -7.47 -1.21
N PHE A 205 20.41 -6.36 -1.22
CA PHE A 205 19.37 -6.12 -2.21
C PHE A 205 19.95 -6.06 -3.62
N LEU A 206 21.07 -5.35 -3.82
CA LEU A 206 21.76 -5.29 -5.11
C LEU A 206 22.18 -6.68 -5.60
N ARG A 207 22.82 -7.48 -4.74
CA ARG A 207 23.32 -8.82 -5.08
C ARG A 207 22.20 -9.84 -5.31
N GLN A 208 21.11 -9.71 -4.56
CA GLN A 208 20.05 -10.70 -4.56
C GLN A 208 19.00 -10.43 -5.65
N PHE A 209 18.77 -9.17 -6.00
CA PHE A 209 17.74 -8.77 -6.95
C PHE A 209 18.33 -8.13 -8.23
N CYS A 210 19.31 -7.23 -8.10
CA CYS A 210 19.68 -6.33 -9.20
C CYS A 210 20.75 -6.91 -10.15
N ASP A 211 21.74 -7.64 -9.64
CA ASP A 211 22.83 -8.21 -10.44
C ASP A 211 22.34 -9.17 -11.55
N ALA A 212 21.18 -9.79 -11.35
CA ALA A 212 20.54 -10.68 -12.30
C ALA A 212 19.94 -9.97 -13.52
N HIS A 213 19.80 -8.64 -13.50
CA HIS A 213 19.32 -7.85 -14.64
C HIS A 213 20.42 -7.67 -15.69
N THR A 214 20.80 -8.77 -16.33
CA THR A 214 21.80 -8.83 -17.41
C THR A 214 21.41 -9.86 -18.47
N CYS A 215 21.81 -9.62 -19.72
CA CYS A 215 21.66 -10.60 -20.80
C CYS A 215 22.79 -11.63 -20.85
N THR A 216 23.83 -11.50 -20.03
CA THR A 216 25.02 -12.37 -20.08
C THR A 216 24.86 -13.72 -19.37
N GLY A 217 23.65 -14.08 -18.94
CA GLY A 217 23.26 -15.44 -18.52
C GLY A 217 23.90 -16.00 -17.24
N ASN A 218 24.90 -15.32 -16.68
CA ASN A 218 25.71 -15.86 -15.59
C ASN A 218 25.18 -15.55 -14.19
N GLN A 219 24.33 -14.53 -14.05
CA GLN A 219 23.83 -14.09 -12.75
C GLN A 219 22.40 -14.60 -12.53
N LYS A 220 22.21 -15.40 -11.48
CA LYS A 220 20.89 -15.88 -11.06
C LYS A 220 20.32 -14.95 -9.99
N PRO A 221 19.04 -14.55 -10.10
CA PRO A 221 18.39 -13.85 -9.01
C PRO A 221 18.29 -14.76 -7.79
N PHE A 222 18.20 -14.16 -6.61
CA PHE A 222 18.03 -14.87 -5.34
C PHE A 222 19.20 -15.80 -4.98
N SER A 223 20.43 -15.40 -5.29
CA SER A 223 21.65 -16.19 -5.09
C SER A 223 21.87 -16.70 -3.66
N ARG A 224 21.37 -15.99 -2.64
CA ARG A 224 21.42 -16.39 -1.22
C ARG A 224 20.25 -17.30 -0.78
N GLY A 225 19.36 -17.67 -1.71
CA GLY A 225 18.18 -18.48 -1.45
C GLY A 225 17.03 -17.72 -0.77
N HIS A 226 15.90 -18.40 -0.60
CA HIS A 226 14.83 -17.97 0.30
C HIS A 226 15.01 -18.66 1.65
N ARG A 227 14.50 -18.03 2.71
CA ARG A 227 14.20 -18.78 3.94
C ARG A 227 12.83 -19.38 3.73
N LYS A 228 12.68 -20.71 3.82
CA LYS A 228 11.35 -21.32 3.90
C LYS A 228 10.67 -20.74 5.12
N GLN A 229 9.75 -19.80 4.92
CA GLN A 229 8.79 -19.46 5.94
C GLN A 229 8.03 -20.77 6.18
N ILE A 230 8.15 -21.34 7.38
CA ILE A 230 7.16 -22.33 7.81
C ILE A 230 5.87 -21.53 7.69
N SER A 231 5.02 -21.91 6.72
CA SER A 231 3.73 -21.28 6.54
C SER A 231 3.06 -21.31 7.90
N ILE A 232 3.01 -20.16 8.56
CA ILE A 232 2.05 -20.00 9.64
C ILE A 232 0.79 -19.75 8.85
N PRO A 233 -0.12 -20.74 8.67
CA PRO A 233 -1.45 -20.41 8.23
C PRO A 233 -1.92 -19.35 9.20
N TYR A 234 -2.37 -18.20 8.70
CA TYR A 234 -2.89 -17.09 9.51
C TYR A 234 -3.83 -17.66 10.58
N LEU A 235 -3.29 -17.93 11.76
CA LEU A 235 -4.01 -18.48 12.89
C LEU A 235 -4.77 -17.28 13.43
N ALA A 236 -6.01 -17.16 12.98
CA ALA A 236 -6.96 -16.23 13.53
C ALA A 236 -7.05 -16.50 15.03
N ILE A 237 -6.43 -15.64 15.83
CA ILE A 237 -6.70 -15.58 17.26
C ILE A 237 -8.15 -15.13 17.37
N SER A 238 -9.01 -16.07 17.74
CA SER A 238 -10.38 -15.77 18.11
C SER A 238 -10.31 -15.27 19.55
N ILE A 239 -10.62 -13.98 19.74
CA ILE A 239 -10.96 -13.41 21.06
C ILE A 239 -12.47 -13.60 21.24
#